data_AF-A0A075JIH5-F1
#
_entry.id   AF-A0A075JIH5-F1
#
_cell.length_a   1.000
_cell.length_b   1.000
_cell.length_c   1.000
_cell.angle_alpha   90.00
_cell.angle_beta   90.00
_cell.angle_gamma   90.00
#
_symmetry.space_group_name_H-M   'P 1'
#
loop_
_entity.id
_entity.type
_entity.pdbx_description
1 polymer ?
#
loop_
_entity_poly.entity_id
_entity_poly.type
_entity_poly.pdbx_seq_one_letter_code
_entity_poly.pdbx_strand_id
1 'polypeptide(L)'
;MHYHLTINDSDVTLNARPIDVPAGTDPHQAGVRALLREARATLATGQGGDVTIETPAGRWSMVVVDGRLLTPSTHASDTTTTPPPPRR
;
A
#
# COMPACT_ATOMS: atom_id res chain seq x y z
N MET A 1 2.99 13.06 -1.37
CA MET A 1 2.95 12.53 -2.75
C MET A 1 2.01 11.35 -2.77
N HIS A 2 1.30 11.11 -3.87
CA HIS A 2 0.40 9.96 -4.00
C HIS A 2 0.93 9.04 -5.11
N TYR A 3 1.01 7.75 -4.80
CA TYR A 3 1.42 6.69 -5.70
C TYR A 3 0.23 5.78 -5.98
N HIS A 4 0.03 5.41 -7.24
CA HIS A 4 -1.02 4.51 -7.66
C HIS A 4 -0.41 3.24 -8.25
N LEU A 5 -0.50 2.13 -7.53
CA LEU A 5 0.01 0.83 -7.95
C LEU A 5 -1.15 -0.06 -8.37
N THR A 6 -1.25 -0.38 -9.64
CA THR A 6 -2.24 -1.33 -10.16
C THR A 6 -1.53 -2.64 -10.47
N ILE A 7 -2.01 -3.75 -9.91
CA ILE A 7 -1.46 -5.09 -10.10
C ILE A 7 -2.57 -5.97 -10.65
N ASN A 8 -2.45 -6.33 -11.92
CA ASN A 8 -3.29 -7.33 -12.59
C ASN A 8 -2.51 -8.64 -12.72
N ASP A 9 -3.17 -9.69 -13.21
CA ASP A 9 -2.63 -11.05 -13.36
C ASP A 9 -1.31 -11.10 -14.15
N SER A 10 -1.15 -10.21 -15.14
CA SER A 10 0.05 -10.13 -15.99
C SER A 10 0.62 -8.72 -16.14
N ASP A 11 -0.08 -7.69 -15.64
CA ASP A 11 0.28 -6.29 -15.85
C ASP A 11 0.41 -5.57 -14.51
N VAL A 12 1.57 -4.96 -14.28
CA VAL A 12 1.81 -4.13 -13.10
C VAL A 12 2.11 -2.73 -13.57
N THR A 13 1.42 -1.74 -13.02
CA THR A 13 1.66 -0.33 -13.35
C THR A 13 1.80 0.51 -12.08
N LEU A 14 2.75 1.44 -12.08
CA LEU A 14 2.98 2.43 -11.03
C LEU A 14 2.75 3.82 -11.61
N ASN A 15 1.79 4.59 -11.08
CA ASN A 15 1.40 5.90 -11.60
C ASN A 15 1.10 5.86 -13.11
N ALA A 16 0.37 4.83 -13.54
CA ALA A 16 0.11 4.50 -14.96
C ALA A 16 1.37 4.23 -15.80
N ARG A 17 2.53 3.95 -15.19
CA ARG A 17 3.75 3.50 -15.87
C ARG A 17 3.89 1.98 -15.73
N PRO A 18 4.05 1.22 -16.84
CA PRO A 18 4.24 -0.22 -16.76
C PRO A 18 5.54 -0.57 -16.05
N ILE A 19 5.48 -1.60 -15.20
CA ILE A 19 6.62 -2.19 -14.51
C ILE A 19 6.91 -3.54 -15.15
N ASP A 20 8.16 -3.74 -15.52
CA ASP A 20 8.62 -5.02 -16.05
C ASP A 20 8.62 -6.08 -14.93
N VAL A 21 7.81 -7.12 -15.12
CA VAL A 21 7.72 -8.26 -14.20
C VAL A 21 8.32 -9.47 -14.90
N PRO A 22 9.53 -9.92 -14.51
CA PRO A 22 10.17 -11.08 -15.11
C PRO A 22 9.32 -12.33 -14.90
N ALA A 23 9.35 -13.25 -15.87
CA ALA A 23 8.67 -14.53 -15.78
C ALA A 23 9.08 -15.29 -14.50
N GLY A 24 8.09 -15.74 -13.71
CA GLY A 24 8.31 -16.40 -12.43
C GLY A 24 8.53 -15.46 -11.23
N THR A 25 8.49 -14.14 -11.43
CA THR A 25 8.46 -13.16 -10.34
C THR A 25 7.03 -12.83 -9.97
N ASP A 26 6.74 -12.74 -8.68
CA ASP A 26 5.43 -12.30 -8.20
C ASP A 26 5.18 -10.82 -8.58
N PRO A 27 4.07 -10.51 -9.28
CA PRO A 27 3.78 -9.15 -9.74
C PRO A 27 3.57 -8.16 -8.58
N HIS A 28 3.11 -8.61 -7.42
CA HIS A 28 3.01 -7.74 -6.24
C HIS A 28 4.40 -7.36 -5.73
N GLN A 29 5.32 -8.33 -5.64
CA GLN A 29 6.70 -8.04 -5.24
C GLN A 29 7.40 -7.09 -6.22
N ALA A 30 7.21 -7.30 -7.52
CA ALA A 30 7.77 -6.42 -8.54
C ALA A 30 7.22 -4.99 -8.42
N GLY A 31 5.90 -4.85 -8.28
CA GLY A 31 5.22 -3.57 -8.09
C GLY A 31 5.68 -2.83 -6.83
N VAL A 32 5.76 -3.53 -5.70
CA VAL A 32 6.24 -2.96 -4.43
C VAL A 32 7.70 -2.51 -4.54
N ARG A 33 8.57 -3.30 -5.17
CA ARG A 33 9.97 -2.91 -5.39
C ARG A 33 10.10 -1.65 -6.24
N ALA A 34 9.32 -1.56 -7.32
CA ALA A 34 9.29 -0.37 -8.17
C ALA A 34 8.78 0.86 -7.41
N LEU A 35 7.69 0.70 -6.65
CA LEU A 35 7.15 1.74 -5.79
C LEU A 35 8.18 2.25 -4.78
N LEU A 36 8.86 1.36 -4.06
CA LEU A 36 9.86 1.74 -3.08
C LEU A 36 11.05 2.48 -3.72
N ARG A 37 11.42 2.10 -4.95
CA ARG A 37 12.48 2.77 -5.72
C ARG A 37 12.07 4.19 -6.10
N GLU A 38 10.85 4.35 -6.64
CA GLU A 38 10.31 5.66 -7.00
C GLU A 38 10.17 6.52 -5.74
N ALA A 39 9.57 5.98 -4.69
CA ALA A 39 9.42 6.65 -3.40
C ALA A 39 10.75 7.15 -2.85
N ARG A 40 11.83 6.35 -2.90
CA ARG A 40 13.18 6.80 -2.49
C ARG A 40 13.78 7.86 -3.42
N ALA A 41 13.41 7.86 -4.70
CA ALA A 41 13.90 8.82 -5.67
C ALA A 41 13.14 10.16 -5.62
N THR A 42 11.86 10.13 -5.24
CA THR A 42 11.00 11.32 -5.21
C THR A 42 10.77 11.91 -3.82
N LEU A 43 10.68 11.09 -2.78
CA LEU A 43 10.47 11.56 -1.40
C LEU A 43 11.81 12.01 -0.80
N ALA A 44 11.80 13.16 -0.15
CA ALA A 44 12.91 13.56 0.70
C ALA A 44 12.94 12.71 1.99
N THR A 45 14.10 12.65 2.64
CA THR A 45 14.26 11.95 3.91
C THR A 45 13.25 12.48 4.95
N GLY A 46 12.49 11.58 5.58
CA GLY A 46 11.42 11.90 6.53
C GLY A 46 10.06 12.25 5.90
N GLN A 47 9.92 12.25 4.57
CA GLN A 47 8.63 12.43 3.91
C GLN A 47 7.92 11.11 3.62
N GLY A 48 6.60 11.15 3.79
CA GLY A 48 5.70 10.07 3.40
C GLY A 48 4.99 10.32 2.07
N GLY A 49 4.60 9.24 1.41
CA GLY A 49 3.68 9.24 0.29
C GLY A 49 2.54 8.25 0.52
N ASP A 50 1.33 8.65 0.16
CA ASP A 50 0.18 7.75 0.12
C ASP A 50 0.33 6.80 -1.06
N VAL A 51 -0.03 5.54 -0.87
CA VAL A 51 0.04 4.51 -1.89
C VAL A 51 -1.33 3.89 -1.99
N THR A 52 -1.98 4.00 -3.14
CA THR A 52 -3.16 3.20 -3.44
C THR A 52 -2.72 1.98 -4.21
N ILE A 53 -3.11 0.80 -3.74
CA ILE A 53 -2.90 -0.46 -4.45
C ILE A 53 -4.25 -0.95 -4.95
N GLU A 54 -4.37 -1.16 -6.25
CA GLU A 54 -5.56 -1.70 -6.92
C GLU A 54 -5.22 -3.06 -7.52
N THR A 55 -6.06 -4.04 -7.21
CA THR A 55 -5.96 -5.41 -7.74
C THR A 55 -7.33 -5.92 -8.12
N PRO A 56 -7.44 -7.00 -8.93
CA PRO A 56 -8.72 -7.64 -9.21
C PRO A 56 -9.49 -8.07 -7.95
N ALA A 57 -8.77 -8.36 -6.85
CA ALA A 57 -9.37 -8.75 -5.57
C ALA A 57 -9.90 -7.56 -4.75
N GLY A 58 -9.50 -6.33 -5.08
CA GLY A 58 -9.91 -5.13 -4.35
C GLY A 58 -8.85 -4.04 -4.34
N ARG A 59 -9.19 -2.93 -3.68
CA ARG A 59 -8.34 -1.75 -3.53
C ARG A 59 -8.04 -1.49 -2.06
N TRP A 60 -6.79 -1.22 -1.74
CA TRP A 60 -6.36 -0.80 -0.40
C TRP A 60 -5.39 0.37 -0.47
N SER A 61 -5.30 1.11 0.63
CA SER A 61 -4.36 2.21 0.76
C SER A 61 -3.26 1.83 1.73
N MET A 62 -2.07 2.36 1.50
CA MET A 62 -0.87 2.23 2.32
C MET A 62 -0.14 3.57 2.35
N VAL A 63 0.87 3.69 3.20
CA VAL A 63 1.75 4.85 3.23
C VAL A 63 3.18 4.36 3.09
N VAL A 64 3.98 4.97 2.22
CA VAL A 64 5.42 4.73 2.12
C VAL A 64 6.16 5.88 2.77
N VAL A 65 7.08 5.59 3.69
CA VAL A 65 7.92 6.59 4.36
C VAL A 65 9.37 6.10 4.32
N ASP A 66 10.29 6.94 3.86
CA ASP A 66 11.73 6.60 3.76
C ASP A 66 12.02 5.25 3.08
N GLY A 67 11.22 4.91 2.06
CA GLY A 67 11.35 3.65 1.34
C GLY A 67 10.99 2.41 2.19
N ARG A 68 10.06 2.58 3.13
CA ARG A 68 9.41 1.51 3.90
C ARG A 68 7.90 1.66 3.78
N LEU A 69 7.21 0.59 3.44
CA LEU A 69 5.76 0.55 3.44
C LEU A 69 5.24 0.39 4.87
N LEU A 70 4.36 1.29 5.23
CA LEU A 70 3.53 1.27 6.43
C LEU A 70 2.13 0.91 5.96
N THR A 71 1.60 -0.20 6.47
CA THR A 71 0.15 -0.41 6.42
C THR A 71 -0.47 0.76 7.18
N PRO A 72 -1.51 1.42 6.65
CA PRO A 72 -2.25 2.34 7.49
C PRO A 72 -2.71 1.47 8.65
N SER A 73 -2.44 1.90 9.87
CA SER A 73 -3.06 1.29 11.03
C SER A 73 -4.55 1.39 10.76
N THR A 74 -5.15 0.32 10.25
CA THR A 74 -6.57 0.11 10.39
C THR A 74 -6.74 0.30 11.88
N HIS A 75 -7.45 1.36 12.28
CA HIS A 75 -7.81 1.58 13.66
C HIS A 75 -8.39 0.24 14.11
N ALA A 76 -7.56 -0.59 14.73
CA ALA A 76 -7.98 -1.82 15.35
C ALA A 76 -8.98 -1.30 16.35
N SER A 77 -10.24 -1.63 16.09
CA SER A 77 -11.38 -1.17 16.83
C SER A 77 -11.07 -1.33 18.31
N ASP A 78 -10.68 -0.24 18.95
CA ASP A 78 -10.77 -0.10 20.40
C ASP A 78 -12.26 0.15 20.70
N THR A 79 -13.06 -0.83 20.32
CA THR A 79 -14.42 -1.01 20.79
C THR A 79 -14.39 -2.30 21.58
N THR A 80 -13.61 -2.31 22.67
CA THR A 80 -14.04 -3.07 23.85
C THR A 80 -15.29 -2.36 24.38
N THR A 81 -16.42 -2.63 23.72
CA THR A 81 -17.75 -2.39 24.25
C THR A 81 -17.84 -3.17 25.56
N THR A 82 -17.54 -2.50 26.66
CA THR A 82 -17.98 -2.96 27.97
C THR A 82 -19.50 -2.75 28.01
N PRO A 83 -20.32 -3.80 28.14
CA PRO A 83 -21.76 -3.61 28.24
C PRO A 83 -22.09 -2.85 29.53
N PRO A 84 -23.09 -1.94 29.53
CA PRO A 84 -23.49 -1.25 30.75
C PRO A 84 -24.03 -2.26 31.77
N PRO A 85 -23.80 -2.04 33.08
CA PRO A 85 -24.26 -2.96 34.12
C PRO A 85 -25.80 -3.04 34.13
N PRO A 86 -26.38 -4.21 34.42
CA PRO A 86 -27.83 -4.36 34.53
C PRO A 86 -28.34 -3.45 35.64
N ARG A 87 -29.30 -2.58 35.31
CA ARG A 87 -30.05 -1.80 36.30
C ARG A 87 -30.78 -2.78 37.20
N ARG A 88 -30.43 -2.79 38.49
CA ARG A 88 -31.13 -3.49 39.56
C ARG A 88 -31.74 -2.48 40.51
#